data_AF-A0A7X7XXP0-F1
#
_entry.id   AF-A0A7X7XXP0-F1
#
_cell.length_a   1.000
_cell.length_b   1.000
_cell.length_c   1.000
_cell.angle_alpha   90.00
_cell.angle_beta   90.00
_cell.angle_gamma   90.00
#
_symmetry.space_group_name_H-M   'P 1'
#
loop_
_entity.id
_entity.type
_entity.pdbx_description
1 polymer ?
#
loop_
_entity_poly.entity_id
_entity_poly.type
_entity_poly.pdbx_seq_one_letter_code
_entity_poly.pdbx_strand_id
1 'polypeptide(L)' 'MYDFKSLICYNCKSVILNLPKSEISKLNGLNFQCELCGHRNFLTEFTFSKSTEVNDPYINIQSVDSLLAL' A
#
# COMPACT_ATOMS: atom_id res chain seq x y z
N MET A 1 13.52 -8.43 21.82
CA MET A 1 13.76 -7.72 20.55
C MET A 1 12.40 -7.54 19.91
N TYR A 2 12.02 -6.31 19.54
CA TYR A 2 10.72 -6.08 18.88
C TYR A 2 10.78 -6.62 17.45
N ASP A 3 9.82 -7.47 17.09
CA ASP A 3 9.71 -8.07 15.75
C ASP A 3 9.05 -7.06 14.81
N PHE A 4 9.86 -6.16 14.24
CA PHE A 4 9.43 -5.14 13.30
C PHE A 4 9.18 -5.73 11.91
N LYS A 5 8.18 -5.19 11.23
CA LYS A 5 7.92 -5.49 9.83
C LYS A 5 7.66 -4.22 9.05
N SER A 6 8.33 -4.11 7.90
CA SER A 6 8.03 -3.08 6.92
C SER A 6 6.91 -3.55 6.00
N LEU A 7 5.86 -2.74 5.88
CA LEU A 7 4.77 -2.94 4.93
C LEU A 7 5.00 -2.04 3.72
N ILE A 8 4.93 -2.66 2.54
CA ILE A 8 5.40 -2.10 1.28
C ILE A 8 4.21 -1.87 0.37
N CYS A 9 4.16 -0.72 -0.31
CA CYS A 9 3.13 -0.40 -1.27
C CYS A 9 3.00 -1.48 -2.34
N TYR A 10 1.79 -1.95 -2.61
CA TYR A 10 1.57 -2.99 -3.62
C TYR A 10 1.99 -2.52 -5.03
N ASN A 11 1.86 -1.21 -5.30
CA ASN A 11 2.13 -0.59 -6.60
C ASN A 11 3.62 -0.20 -6.75
N CYS A 12 4.05 0.90 -6.12
CA CYS A 12 5.39 1.47 -6.34
C CYS A 12 6.52 0.87 -5.48
N LYS A 13 6.20 -0.12 -4.63
CA LYS A 13 7.16 -0.81 -3.75
C LYS A 13 7.85 0.07 -2.71
N SER A 14 7.34 1.27 -2.44
CA SER A 14 7.83 2.11 -1.34
C SER A 14 7.41 1.55 0.02
N VAL A 15 8.21 1.79 1.07
CA VAL A 15 7.79 1.50 2.44
C VAL A 15 6.71 2.50 2.86
N ILE A 16 5.60 2.02 3.42
CA ILE A 16 4.51 2.86 3.94
C ILE A 16 4.50 2.84 5.47
N LEU A 17 4.70 1.65 6.08
CA LEU A 17 4.74 1.50 7.53
C LEU A 17 5.93 0.63 7.92
N ASN A 18 6.51 0.93 9.09
CA ASN A 18 7.49 0.07 9.74
C ASN A 18 7.20 0.02 11.24
N LEU A 19 6.51 -1.02 11.67
CA LEU A 19 6.00 -1.14 13.05
C LEU A 19 6.23 -2.57 13.58
N PRO A 20 6.21 -2.77 14.91
CA PRO A 20 6.16 -4.10 15.49
C PRO A 20 4.94 -4.87 14.97
N LYS A 21 5.08 -6.18 14.73
CA LYS A 21 3.96 -7.02 14.27
C LYS A 21 2.74 -6.91 15.19
N SER A 22 2.94 -6.80 16.51
CA SER A 22 1.85 -6.61 17.47
C SER A 22 1.01 -5.35 17.23
N GLU A 23 1.62 -4.27 16.74
CA GLU A 23 0.91 -3.05 16.36
C GLU A 23 0.24 -3.21 15.00
N ILE A 24 0.92 -3.85 14.03
CA ILE A 24 0.35 -4.10 12.70
C ILE A 24 -0.91 -4.96 12.78
N SER A 25 -0.95 -5.98 13.64
CA SER A 25 -2.15 -6.82 13.81
C SER A 25 -3.39 -6.02 14.24
N LYS A 26 -3.23 -4.91 14.96
CA LYS A 26 -4.34 -4.03 15.37
C LYS A 26 -4.90 -3.20 14.20
N LEU A 27 -4.13 -3.05 13.13
CA LEU A 27 -4.46 -2.27 11.95
C LEU A 27 -5.05 -3.12 10.82
N ASN A 28 -5.18 -4.44 11.03
CA ASN A 28 -5.71 -5.36 10.03
C ASN A 28 -7.11 -4.93 9.55
N GLY A 29 -7.32 -4.92 8.23
CA GLY A 29 -8.57 -4.46 7.61
C GLY A 29 -8.65 -2.95 7.33
N LEU A 30 -7.60 -2.17 7.62
CA LEU A 30 -7.54 -0.74 7.29
C LEU A 30 -6.88 -0.48 5.93
N ASN A 31 -7.23 0.67 5.32
CA ASN A 31 -6.63 1.18 4.10
C ASN A 31 -5.58 2.25 4.39
N PHE A 32 -4.47 2.20 3.66
CA PHE A 32 -3.35 3.13 3.79
C PHE A 32 -3.02 3.76 2.44
N GLN A 33 -3.02 5.09 2.37
CA GLN A 33 -2.61 5.79 1.17
C GLN A 33 -1.08 5.83 1.07
N CYS A 34 -0.53 5.45 -0.07
CA CYS A 34 0.89 5.62 -0.35
C CYS A 34 1.18 7.09 -0.66
N GLU A 35 2.08 7.72 0.10
CA GLU A 35 2.48 9.12 -0.11
C GLU A 35 3.21 9.35 -1.45
N LEU A 36 3.83 8.32 -2.03
CA LEU A 36 4.58 8.46 -3.29
C LEU A 36 3.72 8.28 -4.55
N CYS A 37 2.82 7.30 -4.57
CA CYS A 37 2.01 7.00 -5.77
C CYS A 37 0.51 7.21 -5.59
N GLY A 38 0.06 7.68 -4.42
CA GLY A 38 -1.35 8.00 -4.15
C GLY A 38 -2.30 6.81 -3.99
N HIS A 39 -1.88 5.60 -4.37
CA HIS A 39 -2.70 4.38 -4.34
C HIS A 39 -3.04 3.93 -2.92
N ARG A 40 -4.22 3.35 -2.73
CA ARG A 40 -4.65 2.79 -1.44
C ARG A 40 -4.25 1.32 -1.30
N ASN A 41 -3.70 1.00 -0.14
CA ASN A 41 -3.15 -0.29 0.21
C ASN A 41 -4.01 -0.88 1.33
N PHE A 42 -4.70 -1.97 1.05
CA PHE A 42 -5.50 -2.69 2.03
C PHE A 42 -4.60 -3.65 2.83
N LEU A 43 -4.63 -3.52 4.16
CA LEU A 43 -3.84 -4.37 5.05
C LEU A 43 -4.58 -5.65 5.38
N THR A 44 -4.00 -6.79 4.98
CA THR A 44 -4.43 -8.11 5.45
C THR A 44 -3.26 -8.83 6.12
N GLU A 45 -3.45 -9.17 7.39
CA GLU A 45 -2.48 -9.68 8.36
C GLU A 45 -1.26 -8.77 8.46
N PHE A 46 -0.33 -8.93 7.53
CA PHE A 46 0.96 -8.26 7.52
C PHE A 46 1.40 -7.92 6.09
N THR A 47 0.47 -7.81 5.16
CA THR A 47 0.77 -7.54 3.75
C THR A 47 -0.20 -6.52 3.19
N PHE A 48 0.31 -5.70 2.26
CA PHE A 48 -0.52 -4.78 1.51
C PHE A 48 -0.93 -5.38 0.18
N SER A 49 -2.21 -5.23 -0.11
CA SER A 49 -2.82 -5.55 -1.40
C SER A 49 -3.53 -4.32 -1.97
N LYS A 50 -3.93 -4.39 -3.23
CA LYS A 50 -4.75 -3.34 -3.83
C LYS A 50 -6.08 -3.20 -3.07
N SER A 51 -6.43 -1.99 -2.67
CA SER A 51 -7.74 -1.72 -2.07
C SER A 51 -8.88 -1.96 -3.06
N THR A 52 -9.99 -2.51 -2.58
CA THR A 52 -11.24 -2.69 -3.34
C THR A 52 -12.19 -1.50 -3.19
N GLU A 53 -11.82 -0.47 -2.43
CA GLU A 53 -12.64 0.74 -2.31
C GLU A 53 -12.73 1.47 -3.65
N VAL A 54 -13.97 1.73 -4.08
CA VAL A 54 -14.32 2.37 -5.36
C VAL A 54 -13.78 3.81 -5.47
N ASN A 55 -13.37 4.40 -4.35
CA ASN A 55 -12.83 5.76 -4.26
C ASN A 55 -11.29 5.80 -4.12
N ASP A 56 -10.55 4.83 -4.68
CA ASP A 56 -9.09 4.98 -4.81
C ASP A 56 -8.81 6.17 -5.75
N PRO A 57 -8.27 7.32 -5.25
CA PRO A 57 -8.35 8.58 -5.97
C PRO A 57 -7.52 8.67 -7.26
N TYR A 58 -6.81 7.62 -7.68
CA TYR A 58 -5.81 7.73 -8.74
C TYR A 58 -5.72 6.55 -9.72
N ILE A 59 -6.86 5.99 -10.16
CA ILE A 59 -6.90 5.22 -11.43
C ILE A 59 -6.55 6.08 -12.67
N ASN A 60 -6.41 7.41 -12.52
CA ASN A 60 -6.02 8.33 -13.59
C ASN A 60 -4.55 8.78 -13.60
N ILE A 61 -3.66 8.19 -12.79
CA ILE A 61 -2.24 8.30 -13.09
C ILE A 61 -2.01 7.33 -14.25
N GLN A 62 -1.90 7.87 -15.47
CA GLN A 62 -1.42 7.09 -16.61
C GLN A 62 -0.20 6.30 -16.14
N SER A 63 -0.32 4.97 -16.09
CA SER A 63 0.84 4.13 -15.87
C SER A 63 1.90 4.55 -16.90
N VAL A 64 3.12 4.79 -16.45
CA VAL A 64 4.25 5.09 -17.35
C VAL A 64 4.43 3.98 -18.40
N ASP A 65 3.95 2.77 -18.11
CA ASP A 65 3.90 1.66 -19.06
C ASP A 65 2.99 1.93 -20.27
N SER A 66 1.94 2.75 -20.10
CA SER A 66 1.05 3.16 -21.22
C SER A 66 1.67 4.25 -22.10
N LEU A 67 2.74 4.91 -21.65
CA LEU A 67 3.43 6.00 -22.37
C LEU A 67 4.64 5.50 -23.17
N LEU A 68 5.14 4.28 -22.88
CA LEU A 68 6.26 3.64 -23.60
C LEU A 68 5.80 2.68 -24.72
N ALA A 69 4.49 2.61 -24.98
CA ALA A 69 3.90 1.78 -26.03
C ALA A 69 3.61 2.54 -27.36
N LEU A 70 4.21 3.73 -27.54
CA LEU A 70 4.14 4.54 -28.76
C LEU A 70 5.43 4.46 -29.56
#